data_AF-A0A443S581-F1
#
_entry.id   AF-A0A443S581-F1
#
_cell.length_a   1.000
_cell.length_b   1.000
_cell.length_c   1.000
_cell.angle_alpha   90.00
_cell.angle_beta   90.00
_cell.angle_gamma   90.00
#
_symmetry.space_group_name_H-M   'P 1'
#
loop_
_entity.id
_entity.type
_entity.pdbx_description
1 polymer ?
#
loop_
_entity_poly.entity_id
_entity_poly.type
_entity_poly.pdbx_seq_one_letter_code
_entity_poly.pdbx_strand_id
1 'polypeptide(L)'
;MYTKEIQDALKYTSWFKGVFASDMLPQPERRMSMIVNTDSADKEGTHWIAVFVQNNIAEYFDPFGLPPLTKNFVDFLGLFEIWCHSNTTIQDINSEKCGEFCIAFVKERTKVRTVKEMIKL
;
A
#
# COMPACT_ATOMS: atom_id res chain seq x y z
N MET A 1 -4.88 -0.88 -14.44
CA MET A 1 -5.35 -1.98 -13.57
C MET A 1 -6.54 -1.49 -12.75
N TYR A 2 -7.62 -2.26 -12.70
CA TYR A 2 -8.87 -1.92 -12.03
C TYR A 2 -8.93 -2.47 -10.60
N THR A 3 -9.73 -1.81 -9.74
CA THR A 3 -10.00 -2.21 -8.35
C THR A 3 -10.27 -3.71 -8.19
N LYS A 4 -11.09 -4.29 -9.07
CA LYS A 4 -11.46 -5.72 -9.02
C LYS A 4 -10.26 -6.65 -9.23
N GLU A 5 -9.37 -6.31 -10.16
CA GLU A 5 -8.17 -7.10 -10.46
C GLU A 5 -7.23 -7.12 -9.25
N ILE A 6 -7.05 -5.96 -8.60
CA ILE A 6 -6.25 -5.83 -7.39
C ILE A 6 -6.87 -6.63 -6.24
N GLN A 7 -8.17 -6.49 -6.05
CA GLN A 7 -8.91 -7.20 -5.00
C GLN A 7 -8.78 -8.71 -5.17
N ASP A 8 -8.95 -9.23 -6.39
CA ASP A 8 -8.78 -10.65 -6.69
C ASP A 8 -7.34 -11.13 -6.50
N ALA A 9 -6.34 -10.31 -6.80
CA ALA A 9 -4.93 -10.65 -6.64
C ALA A 9 -4.47 -10.77 -5.17
N LEU A 10 -5.18 -10.12 -4.24
CA LEU A 10 -4.81 -10.01 -2.82
C LEU A 10 -5.86 -10.57 -1.83
N LYS A 11 -7.01 -11.08 -2.29
CA LYS A 11 -8.11 -11.53 -1.41
C LYS A 11 -7.74 -12.62 -0.39
N TYR A 12 -6.67 -13.37 -0.62
CA TYR A 12 -6.17 -14.40 0.31
C TYR A 12 -4.87 -13.99 1.01
N THR A 13 -4.42 -12.75 0.81
CA THR A 13 -3.23 -12.21 1.46
C THR A 13 -3.55 -11.82 2.90
N SER A 14 -2.74 -12.30 3.83
CA SER A 14 -2.92 -12.01 5.26
C SER A 14 -2.97 -10.50 5.52
N TRP A 15 -3.91 -10.10 6.38
CA TRP A 15 -4.12 -8.71 6.82
C TRP A 15 -4.56 -7.73 5.72
N PHE A 16 -4.86 -8.21 4.51
CA PHE A 16 -5.36 -7.36 3.44
C PHE A 16 -6.79 -6.91 3.74
N LYS A 17 -6.98 -5.60 3.90
CA LYS A 17 -8.26 -4.96 4.23
C LYS A 17 -9.11 -4.68 3.00
N GLY A 18 -8.47 -4.56 1.83
CA GLY A 18 -9.15 -4.28 0.57
C GLY A 18 -8.50 -3.15 -0.21
N VAL A 19 -9.27 -2.70 -1.21
CA VAL A 19 -8.91 -1.60 -2.10
C VAL A 19 -9.82 -0.41 -1.81
N PHE A 20 -9.23 0.77 -1.58
CA PHE A 20 -9.96 1.96 -1.14
C PHE A 20 -9.66 3.16 -2.03
N ALA A 21 -10.52 4.18 -2.01
CA ALA A 21 -10.21 5.52 -2.49
C ALA A 21 -9.55 6.34 -1.36
N SER A 22 -8.90 7.46 -1.70
CA SER A 22 -8.12 8.24 -0.74
C SER A 22 -8.96 8.92 0.36
N ASP A 23 -10.27 9.04 0.17
CA ASP A 23 -11.26 9.58 1.11
C ASP A 23 -12.08 8.51 1.83
N MET A 24 -11.84 7.23 1.52
CA MET A 24 -12.58 6.09 2.06
C MET A 24 -11.67 5.13 2.82
N LEU A 25 -10.64 5.67 3.50
CA LEU A 25 -9.68 4.88 4.27
C LEU A 25 -10.36 4.16 5.45
N PRO A 26 -10.00 2.89 5.73
CA PRO A 26 -10.59 2.13 6.83
C PRO A 26 -10.11 2.66 8.20
N GLN A 27 -10.71 2.14 9.28
CA GLN A 27 -10.21 2.37 10.63
C GLN A 27 -8.79 1.76 10.78
N PRO A 28 -7.85 2.45 11.46
CA PRO A 28 -6.48 1.97 11.61
C PRO A 28 -6.43 0.73 12.51
N GLU A 29 -5.68 -0.28 12.09
CA GLU A 29 -5.42 -1.50 12.86
C GLU A 29 -3.92 -1.67 13.10
N ARG A 30 -3.55 -2.31 14.22
CA ARG A 30 -2.13 -2.58 14.56
C ARG A 30 -1.41 -3.44 13.52
N ARG A 31 -2.17 -4.16 12.69
CA ARG A 31 -1.67 -4.97 11.59
C ARG A 31 -2.67 -5.03 10.45
N MET A 32 -2.34 -4.41 9.33
CA MET A 32 -3.20 -4.32 8.16
C MET A 32 -2.38 -4.07 6.90
N SER A 33 -2.96 -4.36 5.74
CA SER A 33 -2.46 -3.90 4.46
C SER A 33 -3.62 -3.47 3.57
N MET A 34 -3.36 -2.53 2.68
CA MET A 34 -4.35 -2.03 1.73
C MET A 34 -3.69 -1.48 0.49
N ILE A 35 -4.46 -1.43 -0.59
CA ILE A 35 -4.11 -0.66 -1.79
C ILE A 35 -5.11 0.49 -1.89
N VAL A 36 -4.60 1.69 -2.17
CA VAL A 36 -5.42 2.89 -2.18
C VAL A 36 -5.25 3.61 -3.51
N ASN A 37 -6.35 4.01 -4.10
CA ASN A 37 -6.32 4.95 -5.22
C ASN A 37 -6.06 6.35 -4.67
N THR A 38 -5.16 7.12 -5.29
CA THR A 38 -4.89 8.49 -4.83
C THR A 38 -6.07 9.43 -5.06
N ASP A 39 -6.94 9.12 -6.02
CA ASP A 39 -8.17 9.87 -6.21
C ASP A 39 -9.24 9.52 -5.18
N SER A 40 -10.18 10.46 -5.01
CA SER A 40 -11.39 10.29 -4.22
C SER A 40 -12.39 9.36 -4.92
N ALA A 41 -13.34 8.80 -4.17
CA ALA A 41 -14.28 7.80 -4.66
C ALA A 41 -15.19 8.27 -5.80
N ASP A 42 -15.35 9.58 -5.98
CA ASP A 42 -16.13 10.22 -7.04
C ASP A 42 -15.38 10.39 -8.37
N LYS A 43 -14.11 9.98 -8.44
CA LYS A 43 -13.25 10.10 -9.62
C LYS A 43 -12.89 8.76 -10.23
N GLU A 44 -12.35 8.80 -11.45
CA GLU A 44 -12.06 7.61 -12.26
C GLU A 44 -10.90 6.74 -11.71
N GLY A 45 -10.04 7.31 -10.87
CA GLY A 45 -8.96 6.60 -10.21
C GLY A 45 -7.71 6.43 -11.07
N THR A 46 -6.72 7.30 -10.86
CA THR A 46 -5.56 7.45 -11.78
C THR A 46 -4.27 6.79 -11.31
N HIS A 47 -4.08 6.62 -10.00
CA HIS A 47 -2.83 6.09 -9.45
C HIS A 47 -3.04 5.26 -8.20
N TRP A 48 -2.21 4.22 -8.04
CA TRP A 48 -2.31 3.24 -6.96
C TRP A 48 -1.09 3.30 -6.06
N ILE A 49 -1.33 3.35 -4.75
CA ILE A 49 -0.32 3.23 -3.70
C ILE A 49 -0.66 2.06 -2.78
N ALA A 50 0.30 1.58 -2.02
CA ALA A 50 0.08 0.57 -0.98
C ALA A 50 0.39 1.14 0.40
N VAL A 51 -0.36 0.67 1.40
CA VAL A 51 -0.03 0.88 2.82
C VAL A 51 0.09 -0.47 3.49
N PHE A 52 1.16 -0.65 4.26
CA PHE A 52 1.36 -1.81 5.11
C PHE A 52 1.61 -1.35 6.55
N VAL A 53 0.94 -1.97 7.50
CA VAL A 53 1.07 -1.66 8.92
C VAL A 53 1.44 -2.92 9.67
N GLN A 54 2.48 -2.82 10.50
CA GLN A 54 2.86 -3.88 11.43
C GLN A 54 3.34 -3.26 12.74
N ASN A 55 2.77 -3.74 13.85
CA ASN A 55 3.13 -3.29 15.20
C ASN A 55 3.00 -1.78 15.38
N ASN A 56 1.96 -1.18 14.78
CA ASN A 56 1.70 0.27 14.81
C ASN A 56 2.76 1.13 14.08
N ILE A 57 3.53 0.53 13.18
CA ILE A 57 4.43 1.21 12.25
C ILE A 57 3.82 1.10 10.85
N ALA A 58 3.61 2.24 10.19
CA ALA A 58 3.02 2.30 8.85
C ALA A 58 4.09 2.56 7.77
N GLU A 59 4.02 1.79 6.69
CA GLU A 59 4.80 1.98 5.48
C GLU A 59 3.86 2.46 4.37
N TYR A 60 4.11 3.66 3.87
CA TYR A 60 3.48 4.21 2.68
C TYR A 60 4.37 3.93 1.46
N PHE A 61 3.83 3.21 0.49
CA PHE A 61 4.55 2.81 -0.72
C PHE A 61 3.88 3.40 -1.95
N ASP A 62 4.56 4.35 -2.57
CA ASP A 62 4.25 4.85 -3.90
C ASP A 62 5.32 4.33 -4.87
N PRO A 63 4.96 3.62 -5.96
CA PRO A 63 5.91 3.16 -6.98
C PRO A 63 6.76 4.28 -7.61
N PHE A 64 6.29 5.53 -7.57
CA PHE A 64 7.06 6.69 -8.02
C PHE A 64 8.02 7.25 -6.97
N GLY A 65 8.00 6.73 -5.74
CA GLY A 65 8.82 7.22 -4.63
C GLY A 65 8.34 8.56 -4.07
N LEU A 66 7.07 8.91 -4.30
CA LEU A 66 6.50 10.16 -3.82
C LEU A 66 6.07 10.04 -2.34
N PRO A 67 6.25 11.10 -1.54
CA PRO A 67 5.68 11.16 -0.19
C PRO A 67 4.14 11.24 -0.25
N PRO A 68 3.42 11.04 0.86
CA PRO A 68 1.97 11.27 0.91
C PRO A 68 1.66 12.75 0.62
N LEU A 69 1.05 13.03 -0.53
CA LEU A 69 0.82 14.40 -1.02
C LEU A 69 -0.50 15.02 -0.55
N THR A 70 -1.44 14.22 -0.06
CA THR A 70 -2.78 14.68 0.33
C THR A 70 -2.97 14.65 1.84
N LYS A 71 -3.82 15.54 2.36
CA LYS A 71 -4.14 15.63 3.78
C LYS A 71 -4.72 14.31 4.31
N ASN A 72 -5.55 13.61 3.54
CA ASN A 72 -6.14 12.33 3.96
C ASN A 72 -5.07 11.28 4.28
N PHE A 73 -4.02 11.18 3.45
CA PHE A 73 -2.92 10.25 3.72
C PHE A 73 -2.09 10.69 4.94
N VAL A 74 -1.78 11.98 5.04
CA VAL A 74 -1.01 12.52 6.18
C VAL A 74 -1.76 12.30 7.50
N ASP A 75 -3.06 12.61 7.54
CA ASP A 75 -3.91 12.42 8.71
C ASP A 75 -3.99 10.94 9.10
N PHE A 76 -4.23 10.05 8.12
CA PHE A 76 -4.32 8.61 8.36
C PHE A 76 -2.99 8.03 8.87
N LEU A 77 -1.87 8.36 8.24
CA LEU A 77 -0.54 7.90 8.65
C LEU A 77 -0.14 8.45 10.02
N GLY A 78 -0.63 9.65 10.38
CA GLY A 78 -0.44 10.25 11.70
C GLY A 78 -1.16 9.55 12.85
N LEU A 79 -2.04 8.58 12.57
CA LEU A 79 -2.70 7.75 13.60
C LEU A 79 -1.79 6.63 14.13
N PHE A 80 -0.64 6.40 13.49
CA PHE A 80 0.34 5.38 13.88
C PHE A 80 1.49 6.00 14.67
N GLU A 81 2.21 5.17 15.44
CA GLU A 81 3.33 5.65 16.28
C GLU A 81 4.49 6.17 15.43
N ILE A 82 4.77 5.46 14.34
CA ILE A 82 5.78 5.82 13.36
C ILE A 82 5.21 5.53 11.97
N TRP A 83 5.54 6.38 11.00
CA TRP A 83 5.32 6.05 9.61
C TRP A 83 6.53 6.44 8.76
N CYS A 84 6.72 5.73 7.65
CA CYS A 84 7.77 6.01 6.68
C CYS A 84 7.25 5.84 5.24
N HIS A 85 8.01 6.35 4.29
CA HIS A 85 7.82 6.08 2.87
C HIS A 85 9.17 5.84 2.20
N SER A 86 9.16 5.14 1.07
CA SER A 86 10.33 5.08 0.19
C SER A 86 10.36 6.30 -0.71
N ASN A 87 11.53 6.93 -0.86
CA ASN A 87 11.79 7.97 -1.84
C ASN A 87 12.44 7.43 -3.13
N THR A 88 12.47 6.11 -3.30
CA THR A 88 13.04 5.45 -4.49
C THR A 88 11.96 5.24 -5.54
N THR A 89 12.14 5.86 -6.70
CA THR A 89 11.32 5.60 -7.90
C THR A 89 11.68 4.25 -8.49
N ILE A 90 10.71 3.34 -8.54
CA ILE A 90 10.87 2.01 -9.15
C ILE A 90 10.07 1.84 -10.44
N GLN A 91 9.07 2.71 -10.66
CA GLN A 91 8.23 2.71 -11.84
C GLN A 91 8.62 3.86 -12.79
N ASP A 92 8.73 3.56 -14.08
CA ASP A 92 8.87 4.55 -15.13
C ASP A 92 7.61 5.41 -15.27
N ILE A 93 7.75 6.70 -15.53
CA ILE A 93 6.63 7.65 -15.64
C ILE A 93 5.62 7.30 -16.76
N ASN A 94 6.04 6.56 -17.79
CA ASN A 94 5.17 6.12 -18.88
C ASN A 94 4.54 4.75 -18.65
N SER A 95 4.83 4.12 -17.50
CA SER A 95 4.30 2.80 -17.15
C SER A 95 2.96 2.94 -16.43
N GLU A 96 2.02 2.04 -16.73
CA GLU A 96 0.70 1.94 -16.07
C GLU A 96 0.67 0.83 -14.99
N LYS A 97 1.84 0.40 -14.51
CA LYS A 97 2.01 -0.78 -13.65
C LYS A 97 1.96 -0.51 -12.15
N CYS A 98 1.50 0.67 -11.71
CA CYS A 98 1.52 1.03 -10.27
C CYS A 98 0.75 0.02 -9.39
N GLY A 99 -0.37 -0.49 -9.89
CA GLY A 99 -1.12 -1.57 -9.23
C GLY A 99 -0.30 -2.86 -9.07
N GLU A 100 0.46 -3.27 -10.09
CA GLU A 100 1.31 -4.48 -10.03
C GLU A 100 2.43 -4.32 -8.99
N PHE A 101 3.09 -3.17 -8.96
CA PHE A 101 4.12 -2.86 -7.96
C PHE A 101 3.54 -2.86 -6.54
N CYS A 102 2.35 -2.28 -6.35
CA CYS A 102 1.66 -2.30 -5.05
C CYS A 102 1.30 -3.73 -4.62
N ILE A 103 0.81 -4.56 -5.53
CA ILE A 103 0.52 -5.98 -5.25
C ILE A 103 1.80 -6.72 -4.85
N ALA A 104 2.91 -6.50 -5.57
CA ALA A 104 4.19 -7.13 -5.27
C ALA A 104 4.70 -6.71 -3.89
N PHE A 105 4.62 -5.42 -3.56
CA PHE A 105 4.99 -4.88 -2.25
C PHE A 105 4.17 -5.55 -1.12
N VAL A 106 2.83 -5.55 -1.22
CA VAL A 106 1.97 -6.14 -0.19
C VAL A 106 2.26 -7.64 -0.02
N LYS A 107 2.44 -8.39 -1.12
CA LYS A 107 2.80 -9.81 -1.06
C LYS A 107 4.15 -10.02 -0.39
N GLU A 108 5.15 -9.21 -0.68
CA GLU A 108 6.47 -9.32 -0.04
C GLU A 108 6.41 -9.03 1.46
N ARG A 109 5.72 -7.96 1.89
CA ARG A 109 5.60 -7.60 3.31
C ARG A 109 4.79 -8.61 4.14
N THR A 110 3.89 -9.36 3.50
CA THR A 110 3.03 -10.36 4.16
C THR A 110 3.57 -11.79 4.12
N LYS A 111 4.70 -12.03 3.45
CA LYS A 111 5.36 -13.35 3.46
C LYS A 111 5.81 -13.70 4.88
N VAL A 112 5.40 -14.87 5.33
CA VAL A 112 6.01 -15.52 6.49
C VAL A 112 7.39 -16.02 6.04
N ARG A 113 8.45 -15.42 6.57
CA ARG A 113 9.81 -15.90 6.31
C ARG A 113 10.09 -17.13 7.16
N THR A 114 10.59 -18.18 6.53
CA THR A 114 11.10 -19.34 7.22
C THR A 114 12.43 -19.00 7.90
N VAL A 115 12.80 -19.79 8.91
CA VAL A 115 14.11 -19.65 9.59
C VAL A 115 15.27 -19.66 8.61
N LYS A 116 15.18 -20.47 7.53
CA LYS A 116 16.23 -20.56 6.50
C LYS A 116 16.37 -19.30 5.66
N GLU A 117 15.28 -18.57 5.41
CA GLU A 117 15.31 -17.32 4.63
C GLU A 117 15.83 -16.14 5.46
N MET A 118 15.62 -16.17 6.78
CA MET A 118 16.15 -15.14 7.68
C MET A 118 17.67 -15.20 7.85
N ILE A 119 18.28 -16.37 7.66
CA ILE A 119 19.74 -16.59 7.83
C ILE A 119 20.54 -16.21 6.57
N LYS A 120 19.87 -15.96 5.43
CA LYS A 120 20.51 -15.61 4.14
C LYS A 120 20.66 -14.09 3.92
N LEU A 121 20.32 -13.27 4.91
CA LEU A 121 20.54 -11.83 4.95
C LEU A 121 21.70 -11.51 5.89
#